data_AF-A0A2S4LBV4-F1
#
_entry.id   AF-A0A2S4LBV4-F1
#
_cell.length_a   1.000
_cell.length_b   1.000
_cell.length_c   1.000
_cell.angle_alpha   90.00
_cell.angle_beta   90.00
_cell.angle_gamma   90.00
#
_symmetry.space_group_name_H-M   'P 1'
#
loop_
_entity.id
_entity.type
_entity.pdbx_description
1 polymer ?
#
loop_
_entity_poly.entity_id
_entity_poly.type
_entity_poly.pdbx_seq_one_letter_code
_entity_poly.pdbx_strand_id
1 'polypeptide(L)'
;MSLHLQPVHVATSSDDTESRLVFNDGFLVAVLVQLCEQHGDEAGKWFLEAGFGRVDHPGPPLFTNLDEAQDWITAQLDARGGSPS
;
A
#
# COMPACT_ATOMS: atom_id res chain seq x y z
N MET A 1 -3.49 15.78 4.46
CA MET A 1 -3.98 15.01 3.29
C MET A 1 -5.04 14.04 3.76
N SER A 2 -5.95 13.60 2.89
CA SER A 2 -6.94 12.56 3.21
C SER A 2 -6.81 11.45 2.18
N LEU A 3 -6.39 10.27 2.63
CA LEU A 3 -6.35 9.09 1.78
C LEU A 3 -7.75 8.47 1.71
N HIS A 4 -8.13 7.98 0.54
CA HIS A 4 -9.34 7.19 0.35
C HIS A 4 -8.97 5.76 -0.02
N LEU A 5 -9.41 4.80 0.80
CA LEU A 5 -9.16 3.38 0.59
C LEU A 5 -10.39 2.74 -0.03
N GLN A 6 -10.24 2.25 -1.26
CA GLN A 6 -11.29 1.52 -1.95
C GLN A 6 -11.01 0.01 -1.89
N PRO A 7 -11.91 -0.80 -1.30
CA PRO A 7 -11.84 -2.25 -1.38
C PRO A 7 -11.95 -2.73 -2.82
N VAL A 8 -11.00 -3.58 -3.24
CA VAL A 8 -11.03 -4.26 -4.53
C VAL A 8 -10.49 -5.69 -4.38
N HIS A 9 -10.80 -6.55 -5.34
CA HIS A 9 -10.09 -7.80 -5.53
C HIS A 9 -9.03 -7.57 -6.61
N VAL A 10 -7.76 -7.59 -6.22
CA VAL A 10 -6.65 -7.60 -7.18
C VAL A 10 -6.45 -9.05 -7.62
N ALA A 11 -6.34 -9.27 -8.93
CA ALA A 11 -5.96 -10.57 -9.46
C ALA A 11 -4.46 -10.82 -9.23
N THR A 12 -4.08 -11.07 -7.98
CA THR A 12 -2.74 -11.53 -7.63
C THR A 12 -2.57 -13.01 -8.00
N SER A 13 -1.33 -13.49 -8.03
CA SER A 13 -1.02 -14.90 -8.31
C SER A 13 -1.32 -15.85 -7.13
N SER A 14 -2.01 -15.37 -6.11
CA SER A 14 -2.29 -16.01 -4.82
C SER A 14 -3.76 -15.80 -4.45
N ASP A 15 -4.32 -16.63 -3.56
CA ASP A 15 -5.67 -16.47 -3.00
C ASP A 15 -5.78 -15.27 -2.02
N ASP A 16 -4.91 -14.26 -2.17
CA ASP A 16 -4.93 -13.03 -1.37
C ASP A 16 -6.20 -12.25 -1.75
N THR A 17 -7.19 -12.36 -0.88
CA THR A 17 -8.58 -12.02 -1.21
C THR A 17 -8.92 -10.56 -0.91
N GLU A 18 -8.14 -9.91 -0.04
CA GLU A 18 -8.39 -8.54 0.41
C GLU A 18 -7.32 -7.58 -0.12
N SER A 19 -7.75 -6.58 -0.90
CA SER A 19 -6.87 -5.53 -1.39
C SER A 19 -7.51 -4.15 -1.21
N ARG A 20 -6.68 -3.12 -1.14
CA ARG A 20 -7.10 -1.71 -1.08
C ARG A 20 -6.36 -0.90 -2.13
N LEU A 21 -7.11 -0.24 -2.99
CA LEU A 21 -6.59 0.87 -3.78
C LEU A 21 -6.57 2.11 -2.90
N VAL A 22 -5.43 2.79 -2.86
CA VAL A 22 -5.26 4.01 -2.06
C VAL A 22 -5.23 5.20 -3.00
N PHE A 23 -6.16 6.13 -2.80
CA PHE A 23 -6.25 7.37 -3.56
C PHE A 23 -5.88 8.58 -2.71
N ASN A 24 -5.19 9.54 -3.31
CA ASN A 24 -4.98 10.88 -2.77
C ASN A 24 -5.44 11.91 -3.81
N ASP A 25 -6.39 12.77 -3.45
CA ASP A 25 -6.97 13.80 -4.34
C ASP A 25 -7.42 13.26 -5.72
N GLY A 26 -7.95 12.03 -5.75
CA GLY A 26 -8.42 11.35 -6.97
C GLY A 26 -7.34 10.62 -7.76
N PHE A 27 -6.07 10.68 -7.36
CA PHE A 27 -4.97 9.93 -7.96
C PHE A 27 -4.74 8.62 -7.22
N LEU A 28 -4.58 7.52 -7.95
CA LEU A 28 -4.12 6.25 -7.38
C LEU A 28 -2.65 6.39 -6.99
N VAL A 29 -2.33 6.20 -5.70
CA VAL A 29 -0.98 6.34 -5.16
C VAL A 29 -0.39 5.04 -4.65
N ALA A 30 -1.23 4.05 -4.30
CA ALA A 30 -0.76 2.74 -3.87
C ALA A 30 -1.80 1.63 -4.08
N VAL A 31 -1.31 0.40 -4.16
CA VAL A 31 -2.08 -0.84 -4.06
C VAL A 31 -1.56 -1.61 -2.85
N LEU A 32 -2.45 -1.89 -1.90
CA LEU A 32 -2.18 -2.70 -0.73
C LEU A 32 -2.88 -4.05 -0.86
N VAL A 33 -2.19 -5.12 -0.48
CA VAL A 33 -2.73 -6.48 -0.44
C VAL A 33 -2.55 -7.07 0.96
N GLN A 34 -3.59 -7.72 1.49
CA GLN A 34 -3.46 -8.44 2.74
C GLN A 34 -2.88 -9.83 2.47
N LEU A 35 -1.83 -10.20 3.19
CA LEU A 35 -1.17 -11.49 3.05
C LEU A 35 -2.04 -12.59 3.64
N CYS A 36 -2.33 -13.62 2.85
CA CYS A 36 -3.07 -14.80 3.30
C CYS A 36 -2.24 -15.68 4.25
N GLU A 37 -2.90 -16.70 4.82
CA GLU A 37 -2.31 -17.66 5.76
C GLU A 37 -1.08 -18.41 5.21
N GLN A 38 -0.90 -18.47 3.88
CA GLN A 38 0.28 -19.06 3.25
C GLN A 38 1.59 -18.31 3.57
N HIS A 39 1.50 -17.08 4.05
CA HIS A 39 2.64 -16.24 4.46
C HIS A 39 3.08 -16.48 5.91
N GLY A 40 2.52 -17.47 6.61
CA GLY A 40 2.98 -17.88 7.95
C GLY A 40 2.86 -16.75 8.98
N ASP A 41 3.99 -16.37 9.59
CA ASP A 41 4.03 -15.34 10.65
C ASP A 41 3.62 -13.93 10.16
N GLU A 42 3.64 -13.71 8.85
CA GLU A 42 3.25 -12.44 8.22
C GLU A 42 1.79 -12.43 7.75
N ALA A 43 1.05 -13.53 7.95
CA ALA A 43 -0.36 -13.61 7.59
C ALA A 43 -1.19 -12.55 8.31
N GLY A 44 -2.14 -11.95 7.59
CA GLY A 44 -3.00 -10.88 8.07
C GLY A 44 -2.38 -9.48 8.01
N LYS A 45 -1.07 -9.35 7.76
CA LYS A 45 -0.40 -8.08 7.49
C LYS A 45 -0.70 -7.58 6.07
N TRP A 46 -0.43 -6.31 5.84
CA TRP A 46 -0.63 -5.62 4.57
C TRP A 46 0.71 -5.34 3.90
N PHE A 47 0.83 -5.72 2.64
CA PHE A 47 1.99 -5.47 1.82
C PHE A 47 1.68 -4.40 0.77
N LEU A 48 2.66 -3.54 0.47
CA LEU A 48 2.58 -2.62 -0.66
C LEU A 48 2.99 -3.34 -1.93
N GLU A 49 2.00 -3.84 -2.66
CA GLU A 49 2.21 -4.50 -3.95
C GLU A 49 2.73 -3.53 -5.01
N ALA A 50 2.18 -2.32 -5.04
CA ALA A 50 2.60 -1.26 -5.94
C ALA A 50 2.47 0.10 -5.27
N GLY A 51 3.54 0.91 -5.34
CA GLY A 51 3.51 2.34 -5.04
C GLY A 51 3.64 3.15 -6.33
N PHE A 52 3.06 4.34 -6.35
CA PHE A 52 3.19 5.25 -7.50
C PHE A 52 3.83 6.57 -7.07
N GLY A 53 4.72 7.10 -7.93
CA GLY A 53 5.40 8.36 -7.67
C GLY A 53 6.25 8.28 -6.41
N ARG A 54 5.96 9.12 -5.41
CA ARG A 54 6.73 9.16 -4.15
C ARG A 54 6.53 7.92 -3.27
N VAL A 55 5.48 7.16 -3.52
CA VAL A 55 5.14 5.97 -2.74
C VAL A 55 5.85 4.73 -3.33
N ASP A 56 6.38 4.82 -4.54
CA ASP A 56 7.19 3.75 -5.15
C ASP A 56 8.50 3.59 -4.38
N HIS A 57 8.71 2.41 -3.78
CA HIS A 57 9.83 2.15 -2.89
C HIS A 57 10.43 0.77 -3.18
N PRO A 58 11.76 0.62 -3.33
CA PRO A 58 12.43 -0.63 -3.74
C PRO A 58 12.38 -1.76 -2.70
N GLY A 59 11.74 -1.53 -1.56
CA GLY A 59 11.67 -2.44 -0.42
C GLY A 59 10.64 -1.91 0.55
N PRO A 60 9.35 -1.98 0.18
CA PRO A 60 8.32 -1.37 0.99
C PRO A 60 8.11 -2.17 2.28
N PRO A 61 7.74 -1.49 3.37
CA PRO A 61 7.46 -2.15 4.63
C PRO A 61 6.20 -3.02 4.55
N LEU A 62 6.11 -4.00 5.44
CA LEU A 62 4.85 -4.67 5.77
C LEU A 62 4.17 -3.92 6.92
N PHE A 63 2.86 -3.78 6.83
CA PHE A 63 2.06 -3.05 7.80
C PHE A 63 1.17 -4.02 8.57
N THR A 64 0.99 -3.79 9.86
CA THR A 64 0.13 -4.62 10.70
C THR A 64 -1.35 -4.36 10.41
N ASN A 65 -1.69 -3.14 9.98
CA ASN A 65 -3.04 -2.72 9.65
C ASN A 65 -3.04 -1.58 8.61
N LEU A 66 -4.22 -1.21 8.13
CA LEU A 66 -4.38 -0.16 7.12
C LEU A 66 -4.10 1.25 7.65
N ASP A 67 -4.17 1.49 8.95
CA ASP A 67 -3.86 2.81 9.52
C ASP A 67 -2.34 3.07 9.47
N GLU A 68 -1.53 2.07 9.83
CA GLU A 68 -0.07 2.11 9.71
C GLU A 68 0.37 2.33 8.25
N ALA A 69 -0.30 1.66 7.30
CA ALA A 69 -0.07 1.87 5.89
C ALA A 69 -0.39 3.31 5.45
N GLN A 70 -1.52 3.87 5.90
CA GLN A 70 -1.93 5.24 5.57
C GLN A 70 -0.97 6.28 6.14
N ASP A 71 -0.49 6.09 7.37
CA ASP A 71 0.48 6.99 8.01
C ASP A 71 1.79 7.02 7.21
N TRP A 72 2.29 5.84 6.80
CA TRP A 72 3.50 5.74 5.99
C TRP A 72 3.32 6.38 4.60
N ILE A 73 2.20 6.09 3.90
CA ILE A 73 1.91 6.68 2.58
C ILE A 73 1.83 8.20 2.68
N THR A 74 1.17 8.72 3.72
CA THR A 74 1.06 10.17 3.96
C THR A 74 2.44 10.78 4.17
N ALA A 75 3.31 10.15 4.96
CA ALA A 75 4.68 10.60 5.17
C ALA A 75 5.49 10.65 3.86
N GLN A 76 5.33 9.67 2.97
CA GLN A 76 6.01 9.67 1.67
C GLN A 76 5.50 10.76 0.73
N LEU A 77 4.19 11.03 0.75
CA LEU A 77 3.60 12.10 -0.05
C LEU A 77 4.01 13.49 0.47
N ASP A 78 4.15 13.65 1.79
CA ASP A 78 4.54 14.91 2.44
C ASP A 78 6.04 15.20 2.38
N ALA A 79 6.89 14.18 2.20
CA ALA A 79 8.33 14.36 1.99
C ALA A 79 8.58 15.24 0.74
N ARG A 80 8.86 16.52 0.96
CA ARG A 80 9.11 17.51 -0.10
C ARG A 80 10.35 17.12 -0.94
N GLY A 81 10.12 16.81 -2.21
CA GLY A 81 11.03 17.18 -3.31
C GLY A 81 12.32 16.38 -3.49
N GLY A 82 12.30 15.05 -3.37
CA GLY A 82 13.34 14.23 -3.99
C GLY A 82 13.03 13.97 -5.46
N SER A 83 13.53 14.82 -6.36
CA SER A 83 13.53 14.50 -7.81
C SER A 83 14.34 13.22 -8.05
N PRO A 84 13.85 12.23 -8.82
CA PRO A 84 14.75 11.25 -9.40
C PRO A 84 15.61 11.97 -10.44
N SER A 85 16.94 11.92 -10.24
CA SER A 85 17.91 12.29 -11.28
C SER A 85 18.10 11.14 -12.27
#